data_AF-A0A521YIN6-F1
#
_entry.id   AF-A0A521YIN6-F1
#
_cell.length_a   1.000
_cell.length_b   1.000
_cell.length_c   1.000
_cell.angle_alpha   90.00
_cell.angle_beta   90.00
_cell.angle_gamma   90.00
#
_symmetry.space_group_name_H-M   'P 1'
#
loop_
_entity.id
_entity.type
_entity.pdbx_description
1 polymer ?
#
loop_
_entity_poly.entity_id
_entity_poly.type
_entity_poly.pdbx_seq_one_letter_code
_entity_poly.pdbx_strand_id
1 'polypeptide(L)'
;MSASPKVAATAMRLLGDWRRISQGHVALATGCSCGVGLSNLRVQDFEQDILEFLRGKHGDACSQATITDLLTDIARTNDVKARALLKDLEGSIDSFEQQHSGR
;
A
#
# COMPACT_ATOMS: atom_id res chain seq x y z
N MET A 1 -19.02 16.97 -1.16
CA MET A 1 -18.34 15.67 -1.03
C MET A 1 -19.39 14.60 -0.84
N SER A 2 -19.42 13.58 -1.68
CA SER A 2 -20.36 12.48 -1.52
C SER A 2 -19.68 11.41 -0.68
N ALA A 3 -20.17 11.19 0.54
CA ALA A 3 -19.64 10.18 1.45
C ALA A 3 -20.14 8.78 1.03
N SER A 4 -19.28 7.76 1.05
CA SER A 4 -19.70 6.38 0.78
C SER A 4 -19.11 5.42 1.81
N PRO A 5 -19.89 4.82 2.72
CA PRO A 5 -19.36 3.95 3.78
C PRO A 5 -18.52 2.77 3.27
N LYS A 6 -18.72 2.36 2.01
CA LYS A 6 -17.89 1.35 1.34
C LYS A 6 -16.44 1.83 1.13
N VAL A 7 -16.22 3.11 0.85
CA VAL A 7 -14.89 3.71 0.66
C VAL A 7 -14.11 3.69 1.97
N ALA A 8 -14.69 4.22 3.05
CA ALA A 8 -14.04 4.18 4.36
C ALA A 8 -13.73 2.74 4.81
N ALA A 9 -14.66 1.80 4.62
CA ALA A 9 -14.43 0.41 4.97
C ALA A 9 -13.27 -0.22 4.17
N THR A 10 -13.21 0.02 2.84
CA THR A 10 -12.10 -0.46 2.01
C THR A 10 -10.77 0.17 2.43
N ALA A 11 -10.73 1.47 2.70
CA ALA A 11 -9.53 2.16 3.14
C ALA A 11 -9.01 1.62 4.48
N MET A 12 -9.90 1.36 5.44
CA MET A 12 -9.53 0.74 6.73
C MET A 12 -9.03 -0.69 6.57
N ARG A 13 -9.61 -1.49 5.66
CA ARG A 13 -9.12 -2.84 5.37
C ARG A 13 -7.70 -2.79 4.81
N LEU A 14 -7.48 -2.02 3.74
CA LEU A 14 -6.17 -1.87 3.12
C LEU A 14 -5.13 -1.30 4.09
N LEU A 15 -5.55 -0.48 5.06
CA LEU A 15 -4.64 0.03 6.09
C LEU A 15 -4.15 -1.09 7.01
N GLY A 16 -5.04 -2.03 7.36
CA GLY A 16 -4.67 -3.23 8.11
C GLY A 16 -3.69 -4.10 7.33
N ASP A 17 -3.98 -4.35 6.05
CA ASP A 17 -3.14 -5.16 5.17
C ASP A 17 -1.75 -4.53 4.99
N TRP A 18 -1.71 -3.22 4.69
CA TRP A 18 -0.45 -2.48 4.56
C TRP A 18 0.36 -2.46 5.86
N ARG A 19 -0.28 -2.29 7.02
CA ARG A 19 0.41 -2.37 8.32
C ARG A 19 1.02 -3.74 8.56
N ARG A 20 0.30 -4.82 8.21
CA ARG A 20 0.81 -6.18 8.33
C ARG A 20 2.02 -6.42 7.44
N ILE A 21 2.00 -5.95 6.19
CA ILE A 21 3.12 -6.09 5.24
C ILE A 21 4.33 -5.25 5.70
N SER A 22 4.10 -3.99 6.05
CA SER A 22 5.16 -3.07 6.47
C SER A 22 5.82 -3.45 7.80
N GLN A 23 5.08 -4.09 8.71
CA GLN A 23 5.61 -4.60 9.97
C GLN A 23 6.17 -6.02 9.86
N GLY A 24 5.66 -6.84 8.93
CA GLY A 24 6.02 -8.25 8.77
C GLY A 24 7.47 -8.51 8.35
N HIS A 25 8.13 -7.54 7.73
CA HIS A 25 9.51 -7.69 7.25
C HIS A 25 10.61 -7.49 8.30
N VAL A 26 10.29 -7.06 9.52
CA VAL A 26 11.30 -6.99 10.61
C VAL A 26 11.61 -8.38 11.19
N ALA A 27 10.77 -9.39 10.95
CA ALA A 27 10.93 -10.74 11.51
C ALA A 27 11.64 -11.76 10.60
N LEU A 28 12.02 -11.39 9.35
CA LEU A 28 12.72 -12.29 8.42
C LEU A 28 14.19 -11.90 8.16
N ALA A 29 14.76 -11.00 8.96
CA ALA A 29 16.22 -10.77 9.00
C ALA A 29 16.95 -11.76 9.91
N THR A 30 16.33 -12.91 10.21
CA THR A 30 16.96 -14.00 10.96
C THR A 30 16.87 -15.30 10.17
N GLY A 31 17.83 -15.47 9.25
CA GLY A 31 18.35 -16.79 8.89
C GLY A 31 17.63 -17.57 7.80
N CYS A 32 17.91 -17.26 6.54
CA CYS A 32 18.05 -18.31 5.51
C CYS A 32 19.48 -18.25 4.96
N SER A 33 20.25 -19.29 5.25
CA SER A 33 21.68 -19.46 4.93
C SER A 33 21.93 -19.84 3.46
N CYS A 34 21.11 -19.35 2.54
CA CYS A 34 21.26 -19.58 1.10
C CYS A 34 21.61 -18.24 0.46
N GLY A 35 22.91 -18.03 0.27
CA GLY A 35 23.43 -16.79 -0.31
C GLY A 35 23.00 -16.54 -1.75
N VAL A 36 23.42 -15.36 -2.22
CA VAL A 36 23.37 -14.85 -3.60
C VAL A 36 22.07 -14.13 -3.98
N GLY A 37 22.12 -12.81 -3.77
CA GLY A 37 21.58 -11.82 -4.73
C GLY A 37 20.07 -11.83 -4.95
N LEU A 38 19.30 -11.37 -3.98
CA LEU A 38 17.93 -10.92 -4.21
C LEU A 38 17.85 -9.48 -3.72
N SER A 39 17.50 -8.58 -4.64
CA SER A 39 17.38 -7.14 -4.44
C SER A 39 16.73 -6.83 -3.09
N ASN A 40 17.46 -6.15 -2.22
CA ASN A 40 16.96 -5.60 -0.95
C ASN A 40 15.96 -4.45 -1.23
N LEU A 41 14.91 -4.70 -2.00
CA LEU A 41 13.75 -3.82 -2.08
C LEU A 41 13.09 -3.86 -0.71
N ARG A 42 13.40 -2.85 0.11
CA ARG A 42 12.74 -2.70 1.40
C ARG A 42 11.30 -2.31 1.10
N VAL A 43 10.36 -2.72 1.96
CA VAL A 43 8.96 -2.24 1.92
C VAL A 43 8.89 -0.72 1.74
N GLN A 44 9.86 -0.01 2.31
CA GLN A 44 9.97 1.45 2.24
C GLN A 44 10.25 1.98 0.82
N ASP A 45 11.09 1.30 0.04
CA ASP A 45 11.33 1.65 -1.38
C ASP A 45 10.06 1.37 -2.20
N PHE A 46 9.42 0.22 -1.94
CA PHE A 46 8.17 -0.15 -2.60
C PHE A 46 7.01 0.80 -2.27
N GLU A 47 6.94 1.30 -1.04
CA GLU A 47 5.96 2.32 -0.65
C GLU A 47 6.10 3.58 -1.51
N GLN A 48 7.33 4.03 -1.76
CA GLN A 48 7.60 5.19 -2.60
C GLN A 48 7.22 4.94 -4.05
N ASP A 49 7.52 3.75 -4.60
CA ASP A 49 7.13 3.37 -5.96
C ASP A 49 5.60 3.36 -6.14
N ILE A 50 4.86 2.80 -5.18
CA ILE A 50 3.38 2.84 -5.20
C ILE A 50 2.89 4.29 -5.15
N LEU A 51 3.41 5.10 -4.24
CA LEU A 51 2.97 6.48 -4.08
C LEU A 51 3.27 7.30 -5.34
N GLU A 52 4.42 7.07 -5.98
CA GLU A 52 4.74 7.69 -7.27
C GLU A 52 3.77 7.26 -8.38
N PHE A 53 3.49 5.96 -8.48
CA PHE A 53 2.50 5.44 -9.42
C PHE A 53 1.11 6.04 -9.20
N LEU A 54 0.64 6.08 -7.95
CA LEU A 54 -0.66 6.64 -7.60
C LEU A 54 -0.72 8.15 -7.85
N ARG A 55 0.35 8.90 -7.55
CA ARG A 55 0.47 10.32 -7.90
C ARG A 55 0.43 10.55 -9.41
N GLY A 56 1.13 9.73 -10.19
CA GLY A 56 1.12 9.82 -11.65
C GLY A 56 -0.27 9.60 -12.25
N LYS A 57 -1.09 8.74 -11.62
CA LYS A 57 -2.42 8.36 -12.13
C LYS A 57 -3.57 9.21 -11.58
N HIS A 58 -3.51 9.61 -10.30
CA HIS A 58 -4.60 10.28 -9.58
C HIS A 58 -4.27 11.74 -9.21
N GLY A 59 -3.05 12.21 -9.47
CA GLY A 59 -2.63 13.59 -9.23
C GLY A 59 -2.72 13.98 -7.75
N ASP A 60 -3.29 15.17 -7.50
CA ASP A 60 -3.48 15.74 -6.15
C ASP A 60 -4.39 14.91 -5.24
N ALA A 61 -5.08 13.88 -5.73
CA ALA A 61 -5.78 12.96 -4.83
C ALA A 61 -4.81 12.09 -3.99
N CYS A 62 -3.53 12.04 -4.36
CA CYS A 62 -2.48 11.29 -3.67
C CYS A 62 -1.39 12.24 -3.10
N SER A 63 -1.79 13.27 -2.34
CA SER A 63 -0.84 14.25 -1.76
C SER A 63 -0.09 13.78 -0.51
N GLN A 64 -0.42 12.61 0.05
CA GLN A 64 0.16 12.15 1.31
C GLN A 64 1.56 11.54 1.11
N ALA A 65 2.40 11.63 2.14
CA ALA A 65 3.78 11.16 2.12
C ALA A 65 3.94 9.65 2.36
N THR A 66 2.93 9.03 2.99
CA THR A 66 2.92 7.58 3.30
C THR A 66 1.57 6.98 2.91
N ILE A 67 1.54 5.66 2.64
CA ILE A 67 0.29 4.93 2.35
C ILE A 67 -0.60 4.92 3.60
N THR A 68 -0.01 4.90 4.80
CA THR A 68 -0.76 4.95 6.06
C THR A 68 -1.53 6.26 6.22
N ASP A 69 -0.88 7.40 5.95
CA ASP A 69 -1.52 8.71 6.02
C ASP A 69 -2.58 8.86 4.93
N LEU A 70 -2.28 8.37 3.71
CA LEU A 70 -3.22 8.36 2.59
C LEU A 70 -4.52 7.61 2.93
N LEU A 71 -4.41 6.38 3.41
CA LEU A 71 -5.56 5.54 3.75
C LEU A 71 -6.34 6.11 4.93
N THR A 72 -5.65 6.68 5.92
CA THR A 72 -6.28 7.34 7.07
C THR A 72 -7.07 8.58 6.64
N ASP A 73 -6.51 9.40 5.75
CA ASP A 73 -7.19 10.57 5.21
C ASP A 73 -8.41 10.18 4.36
N ILE A 74 -8.28 9.17 3.50
CA ILE A 74 -9.40 8.65 2.69
C ILE A 74 -10.51 8.09 3.58
N ALA A 75 -10.17 7.36 4.65
CA ALA A 75 -11.15 6.84 5.59
C ALA A 75 -11.90 7.97 6.32
N ARG A 76 -11.21 9.08 6.62
CA ARG A 76 -11.78 10.27 7.27
C ARG A 76 -12.65 11.10 6.34
N THR A 77 -12.17 11.37 5.12
CA THR A 77 -12.89 12.18 4.12
C THR A 77 -14.03 11.42 3.46
N ASN A 78 -13.88 10.09 3.37
CA ASN A 78 -14.85 9.13 2.84
C ASN A 78 -15.34 9.46 1.42
N ASP A 79 -14.47 10.08 0.61
CA ASP A 79 -14.83 10.58 -0.72
C ASP A 79 -14.95 9.45 -1.75
N VAL A 80 -16.11 9.36 -2.42
CA VAL A 80 -16.33 8.43 -3.54
C VAL A 80 -15.28 8.51 -4.65
N LYS A 81 -14.64 9.67 -4.85
CA LYS A 81 -13.58 9.86 -5.84
C LYS A 81 -12.35 9.00 -5.54
N ALA A 82 -12.09 8.71 -4.26
CA ALA A 82 -10.98 7.87 -3.85
C ALA A 82 -11.17 6.38 -4.24
N ARG A 83 -12.36 5.98 -4.72
CA ARG A 83 -12.63 4.58 -5.07
C ARG A 83 -11.67 4.03 -6.13
N ALA A 84 -11.35 4.81 -7.16
CA ALA A 84 -10.42 4.38 -8.20
C ALA A 84 -9.00 4.23 -7.65
N LEU A 85 -8.56 5.17 -6.83
CA LEU A 85 -7.29 5.14 -6.12
C LEU A 85 -7.18 3.90 -5.22
N LEU A 86 -8.19 3.61 -4.40
CA LEU A 86 -8.20 2.43 -3.54
C LEU A 86 -8.10 1.12 -4.32
N LYS A 87 -8.77 1.04 -5.49
CA LYS A 87 -8.69 -0.14 -6.36
C LYS A 87 -7.30 -0.33 -6.95
N ASP A 88 -6.66 0.77 -7.36
CA ASP A 88 -5.30 0.71 -7.90
C ASP A 88 -4.28 0.35 -6.81
N LEU A 89 -4.41 0.93 -5.61
CA LEU A 89 -3.58 0.60 -4.46
C LEU A 89 -3.72 -0.87 -4.06
N GLU A 90 -4.94 -1.40 -4.04
CA GLU A 90 -5.19 -2.83 -3.78
C GLU A 90 -4.47 -3.71 -4.81
N GLY A 91 -4.56 -3.38 -6.10
CA GLY A 91 -3.84 -4.11 -7.15
C GLY A 91 -2.32 -4.04 -7.00
N SER A 92 -1.78 -2.91 -6.54
CA SER A 92 -0.34 -2.76 -6.25
C SER A 92 0.09 -3.62 -5.06
N ILE A 93 -0.70 -3.66 -3.99
CA ILE A 93 -0.44 -4.50 -2.81
C ILE A 93 -0.49 -5.99 -3.17
N ASP A 94 -1.49 -6.42 -3.93
CA ASP A 94 -1.61 -7.81 -4.39
C ASP A 94 -0.43 -8.21 -5.30
N SER A 95 -0.02 -7.34 -6.21
CA SER A 95 1.16 -7.56 -7.05
C SER A 95 2.46 -7.71 -6.24
N PHE A 96 2.60 -6.95 -5.14
CA PHE A 96 3.72 -7.09 -4.22
C PHE A 96 3.70 -8.45 -3.51
N GLU A 97 2.55 -8.80 -2.93
CA GLU A 97 2.42 -10.09 -2.26
C GLU A 97 2.65 -11.24 -3.24
N GLN A 98 2.21 -11.16 -4.49
CA GLN A 98 2.51 -12.19 -5.51
C GLN A 98 4.02 -12.30 -5.82
N GLN A 99 4.74 -11.17 -5.92
CA GLN A 99 6.19 -11.18 -6.14
C GLN A 99 6.98 -11.74 -4.95
N HIS A 100 6.47 -11.53 -3.73
CA HIS A 100 7.16 -11.93 -2.49
C HIS A 100 6.66 -13.25 -1.87
N SER A 101 5.47 -13.73 -2.25
CA SER A 101 4.90 -15.02 -1.84
C SER A 101 5.52 -16.18 -2.63
N GLY A 102 6.82 -16.10 -2.91
CA GLY A 102 7.60 -17.04 -3.71
C GLY A 102 7.08 -18.47 -3.66
N ARG A 103 6.69 -18.97 -4.84
CA ARG A 103 6.34 -20.38 -5.06
C ARG A 103 7.53 -21.30 -4.76
#